data_AF-A0A642C3C3-F1
#
_entry.id   AF-A0A642C3C3-F1
#
_cell.length_a   1.000
_cell.length_b   1.000
_cell.length_c   1.000
_cell.angle_alpha   90.00
_cell.angle_beta   90.00
_cell.angle_gamma   90.00
#
_symmetry.space_group_name_H-M   'P 1'
#
loop_
_entity.id
_entity.type
_entity.pdbx_description
1 polymer ?
#
loop_
_entity_poly.entity_id
_entity_poly.type
_entity_poly.pdbx_seq_one_letter_code
_entity_poly.pdbx_strand_id
1 'polypeptide(L)'
;YSTCTYNSKEDEENVCWIQQEFGAELLPLEVQDEWNITGNLLDGEDESQRSLSVCHFLPHKTKGEGFFLAALRKPDAEDEPATYSFSKAKSSKKKDKKGGAAASPVSKEHMGMALNWLKQENAERYTLSAEGAGIVAFLQRYTDELAAMKQYLKVIQAGVLTGEVKGKDLIPTHALAMSATLLRQDAFDTEEVSYEQAIAYLRKEAITLPETAPRGYILLTYRNIPLGFVKNIGNRANNLYPQEWRIRSGYLPEEIRTL
;
A
#
# COMPACT_ATOMS: atom_id res chain seq x y z
N TYR A 1 -12.88 6.31 14.69
CA TYR A 1 -13.22 5.08 15.41
C TYR A 1 -14.27 4.33 14.62
N SER A 2 -14.18 3.01 14.50
CA SER A 2 -15.16 2.22 13.74
C SER A 2 -15.21 0.77 14.20
N THR A 3 -16.39 0.16 14.08
CA THR A 3 -16.62 -1.25 14.41
C THR A 3 -17.54 -1.91 13.37
N CYS A 4 -17.63 -3.24 13.41
CA CYS A 4 -18.61 -4.03 12.67
C CYS A 4 -19.67 -4.66 13.60
N THR A 5 -19.96 -4.01 14.73
CA THR A 5 -21.01 -4.41 15.69
C THR A 5 -22.13 -3.37 15.71
N TYR A 6 -23.21 -3.66 16.43
CA TYR A 6 -24.32 -2.74 16.69
C TYR A 6 -24.48 -2.45 18.18
N ASN A 7 -23.51 -2.88 18.97
CA ASN A 7 -23.57 -2.87 20.42
C ASN A 7 -23.14 -1.49 20.91
N SER A 8 -24.06 -0.75 21.52
CA SER A 8 -23.78 0.61 22.03
C SER A 8 -22.61 0.68 23.00
N LYS A 9 -22.31 -0.42 23.71
CA LYS A 9 -21.15 -0.51 24.61
C LYS A 9 -19.82 -0.43 23.88
N GLU A 10 -19.77 -1.01 22.69
CA GLU A 10 -18.59 -0.98 21.83
C GLU A 10 -18.59 0.28 20.96
N ASP A 11 -19.75 0.86 20.68
CA ASP A 11 -19.91 1.99 19.76
C ASP A 11 -19.99 3.33 20.49
N GLU A 12 -21.19 3.80 20.82
CA GLU A 12 -21.40 5.13 21.40
C GLU A 12 -20.79 5.30 22.79
N GLU A 13 -20.86 4.28 23.66
CA GLU A 13 -20.28 4.36 25.00
C GLU A 13 -18.76 4.49 24.95
N ASN A 14 -18.09 3.83 23.99
CA ASN A 14 -16.66 4.01 23.76
C ASN A 14 -16.34 5.40 23.22
N VAL A 15 -17.16 5.93 22.32
CA VAL A 15 -17.01 7.30 21.81
C VAL A 15 -17.17 8.32 22.93
N CYS A 16 -18.19 8.18 23.77
CA CYS A 16 -18.40 8.98 24.98
C CYS A 16 -17.18 8.91 25.90
N TRP A 17 -16.66 7.71 26.15
CA TRP A 17 -15.48 7.52 26.99
C TRP A 17 -14.25 8.24 26.40
N ILE A 18 -14.01 8.16 25.09
CA ILE A 18 -12.89 8.87 24.43
C ILE A 18 -13.04 10.40 24.59
N GLN A 19 -14.25 10.93 24.42
CA GLN A 19 -14.53 12.36 24.60
C GLN A 19 -14.30 12.80 26.05
N GLN A 20 -14.77 12.01 27.03
CA GLN A 20 -14.62 12.31 28.46
C GLN A 20 -13.17 12.21 28.93
N GLU A 21 -12.43 11.19 28.49
CA GLU A 21 -11.07 10.90 28.97
C GLU A 21 -10.02 11.78 28.28
N PHE A 22 -10.16 12.01 26.98
CA PHE A 22 -9.14 12.70 26.17
C PHE A 22 -9.56 14.08 25.65
N GLY A 23 -10.78 14.54 25.97
CA GLY A 23 -11.31 15.81 25.47
C GLY A 23 -11.50 15.82 23.95
N ALA A 24 -11.67 14.65 23.31
CA ALA A 24 -11.80 14.55 21.87
C ALA A 24 -13.08 15.22 21.36
N GLU A 25 -12.97 16.03 20.31
CA GLU A 25 -14.11 16.66 19.65
C GLU A 25 -14.72 15.71 18.61
N LEU A 26 -16.03 15.49 18.67
CA LEU A 26 -16.74 14.77 17.62
C LEU A 26 -16.92 15.63 16.37
N LEU A 27 -16.55 15.08 15.22
CA LEU A 27 -16.71 15.73 13.93
C LEU A 27 -17.96 15.20 13.22
N PRO A 28 -18.88 16.07 12.77
CA PRO A 28 -19.98 15.64 11.92
C PRO A 28 -19.43 15.11 10.60
N LEU A 29 -20.05 14.04 10.11
CA LEU A 29 -19.75 13.44 8.82
C LEU A 29 -20.81 13.86 7.82
N GLU A 30 -20.37 14.38 6.67
CA GLU A 30 -21.25 14.65 5.54
C GLU A 30 -21.67 13.32 4.92
N VAL A 31 -22.96 13.01 5.01
CA VAL A 31 -23.58 11.81 4.43
C VAL A 31 -24.74 12.22 3.54
N GLN A 32 -25.00 11.43 2.50
CA GLN A 32 -26.15 11.65 1.62
C GLN A 32 -27.41 11.05 2.27
N ASP A 33 -28.52 11.78 2.23
CA ASP A 33 -29.79 11.33 2.82
C ASP A 33 -30.25 9.99 2.21
N GLU A 34 -29.96 9.76 0.93
CA GLU A 34 -30.31 8.52 0.22
C GLU A 34 -29.62 7.27 0.78
N TRP A 35 -28.56 7.43 1.57
CA TRP A 35 -27.86 6.32 2.21
C TRP A 35 -28.58 5.78 3.44
N ASN A 36 -29.60 6.50 3.95
CA ASN A 36 -30.38 6.14 5.14
C ASN A 36 -29.51 5.82 6.37
N ILE A 37 -28.42 6.58 6.56
CA ILE A 37 -27.51 6.40 7.69
C ILE A 37 -28.24 6.74 8.99
N THR A 38 -28.17 5.84 9.97
CA THR A 38 -28.74 6.08 11.29
C THR A 38 -27.73 6.82 12.16
N GLY A 39 -28.18 7.80 12.94
CA GLY A 39 -27.33 8.50 13.89
C GLY A 39 -27.15 7.72 15.20
N ASN A 40 -26.83 8.46 16.25
CA ASN A 40 -26.74 8.00 17.64
C ASN A 40 -27.96 7.17 18.07
N LEU A 41 -27.73 6.01 18.71
CA LEU A 41 -28.77 5.13 19.25
C LEU A 41 -28.96 5.26 20.77
N LEU A 42 -28.16 6.10 21.45
CA LEU A 42 -28.30 6.32 22.90
C LEU A 42 -29.46 7.25 23.21
N ASP A 43 -30.43 6.74 23.98
CA ASP A 43 -31.56 7.50 24.53
C ASP A 43 -31.25 8.06 25.95
N GLY A 44 -30.01 8.48 26.20
CA GLY A 44 -29.54 8.90 27.53
C GLY A 44 -30.23 10.17 28.06
N GLU A 45 -30.29 10.36 29.38
CA GLU A 45 -30.74 11.62 30.01
C GLU A 45 -29.70 12.74 29.95
N ASP A 46 -28.43 12.37 29.81
CA ASP A 46 -27.28 13.28 29.73
C ASP A 46 -27.17 13.91 28.33
N GLU A 47 -27.13 15.24 28.25
CA GLU A 47 -26.99 15.98 26.98
C GLU A 47 -25.74 15.58 26.20
N SER A 48 -24.67 15.19 26.90
CA SER A 48 -23.42 14.74 26.27
C SER A 48 -23.58 13.42 25.52
N GLN A 49 -24.57 12.59 25.88
CA GLN A 49 -24.87 11.32 25.22
C GLN A 49 -25.93 11.44 24.13
N ARG A 50 -26.71 12.53 24.07
CA ARG A 50 -27.79 12.71 23.07
C ARG A 50 -27.28 13.22 21.73
N SER A 51 -26.24 14.05 21.73
CA SER A 51 -25.79 14.78 20.53
C SER A 51 -24.49 14.23 19.93
N LEU A 52 -24.30 12.90 19.94
CA LEU A 52 -23.12 12.29 19.35
C LEU A 52 -23.22 12.30 17.81
N SER A 53 -22.23 12.90 17.16
CA SER A 53 -22.08 12.85 15.71
C SER A 53 -21.46 11.51 15.30
N VAL A 54 -22.30 10.50 15.12
CA VAL A 54 -21.92 9.13 14.75
C VAL A 54 -22.79 8.59 13.62
N CYS A 55 -22.31 7.55 12.94
CA CYS A 55 -22.98 6.93 11.80
C CYS A 55 -23.11 5.41 11.99
N HIS A 56 -24.34 4.93 11.91
CA HIS A 56 -24.73 3.53 11.90
C HIS A 56 -25.25 3.13 10.52
N PHE A 57 -24.61 2.13 9.92
CA PHE A 57 -24.98 1.54 8.65
C PHE A 57 -25.79 0.26 8.92
N LEU A 58 -27.05 0.42 9.30
CA LEU A 58 -27.91 -0.71 9.68
C LEU A 58 -28.41 -1.47 8.43
N PRO A 59 -28.29 -2.81 8.34
CA PRO A 59 -28.60 -3.56 7.10
C PRO A 59 -30.03 -3.42 6.58
N HIS A 60 -30.97 -3.12 7.47
CA HIS A 60 -32.39 -2.93 7.12
C HIS A 60 -32.70 -1.50 6.64
N LYS A 61 -31.72 -0.59 6.68
CA LYS A 61 -31.85 0.81 6.22
C LYS A 61 -30.85 1.14 5.13
N THR A 62 -29.59 0.72 5.31
CA THR A 62 -28.49 0.94 4.39
C THR A 62 -28.08 -0.38 3.74
N LYS A 63 -27.78 -0.34 2.44
CA LYS A 63 -27.31 -1.51 1.70
C LYS A 63 -25.88 -1.87 2.12
N GLY A 64 -25.73 -2.81 3.04
CA GLY A 64 -24.44 -3.28 3.55
C GLY A 64 -24.60 -4.33 4.65
N GLU A 65 -23.49 -4.85 5.17
CA GLU A 65 -23.48 -5.91 6.20
C GLU A 65 -23.73 -5.38 7.62
N GLY A 66 -23.43 -4.10 7.87
CA GLY A 66 -23.39 -3.53 9.22
C GLY A 66 -22.08 -2.81 9.51
N PHE A 67 -22.13 -1.56 9.96
CA PHE A 67 -20.92 -0.80 10.32
C PHE A 67 -21.25 0.37 11.25
N PHE A 68 -20.32 0.71 12.13
CA PHE A 68 -20.36 1.93 12.95
C PHE A 68 -19.14 2.80 12.65
N LEU A 69 -19.34 4.12 12.61
CA LEU A 69 -18.29 5.10 12.35
C LEU A 69 -18.47 6.36 13.19
N ALA A 70 -17.37 6.80 13.81
CA ALA A 70 -17.26 8.10 14.45
C ALA A 70 -15.93 8.76 14.08
N ALA A 71 -15.97 10.03 13.68
CA ALA A 71 -14.79 10.84 13.45
C ALA A 71 -14.52 11.72 14.67
N LEU A 72 -13.30 11.65 15.21
CA LEU A 72 -12.91 12.42 16.38
C LEU A 72 -11.66 13.24 16.07
N ARG A 73 -11.66 14.51 16.49
CA ARG A 73 -10.52 15.42 16.47
C ARG A 73 -9.91 15.45 17.86
N LYS A 74 -8.61 15.17 17.93
CA LYS A 74 -7.83 15.47 19.14
C LYS A 74 -7.83 16.99 19.33
N PRO A 75 -8.14 17.52 20.53
CA PRO A 75 -8.13 18.95 20.76
C PRO A 75 -6.71 19.51 20.56
N ASP A 76 -6.64 20.75 20.09
CA ASP A 76 -5.38 21.51 20.04
C ASP A 76 -4.91 21.69 21.49
N ALA A 77 -3.78 21.10 21.84
CA ALA A 77 -3.13 21.42 23.10
C ALA A 77 -2.35 22.72 22.90
N GLU A 78 -2.47 23.68 23.82
CA GLU A 78 -1.53 24.82 23.93
C GLU A 78 -0.12 24.36 24.33
N ASP A 79 0.05 23.08 24.67
CA ASP A 79 1.36 22.47 24.83
C ASP A 79 2.03 22.33 23.46
N GLU A 80 3.13 23.08 23.32
CA GLU A 80 4.21 22.98 22.33
C GLU A 80 4.03 21.78 21.39
N PRO A 81 3.93 21.99 20.06
CA PRO A 81 3.63 20.94 19.10
C PRO A 81 4.54 19.79 19.46
N ALA A 82 3.96 18.68 19.96
CA ALA A 82 4.72 17.60 20.57
C ALA A 82 5.85 17.33 19.60
N THR A 83 7.03 17.84 19.93
CA THR A 83 8.13 17.77 19.01
C THR A 83 8.41 16.30 19.16
N TYR A 84 7.92 15.51 18.22
CA TYR A 84 8.40 14.18 17.97
C TYR A 84 9.86 14.31 17.48
N SER A 85 10.68 15.11 18.18
CA SER A 85 11.95 14.66 18.68
C SER A 85 11.66 13.30 19.32
N PHE A 86 11.69 12.28 18.47
CA PHE A 86 12.62 11.21 18.70
C PHE A 86 13.92 11.92 19.02
N SER A 87 14.10 12.27 20.30
CA SER A 87 15.27 12.95 20.81
C SER A 87 16.40 12.28 20.09
N LYS A 88 17.17 12.99 19.26
CA LYS A 88 18.29 12.41 18.50
C LYS A 88 19.02 11.55 19.50
N ALA A 89 18.71 10.25 19.51
CA ALA A 89 19.14 9.40 20.59
C ALA A 89 20.61 9.43 20.34
N LYS A 90 21.35 10.13 21.23
CA LYS A 90 22.74 10.51 21.02
C LYS A 90 23.32 9.31 20.35
N SER A 91 23.66 9.43 19.07
CA SER A 91 24.28 8.35 18.35
C SER A 91 25.56 8.19 19.14
N SER A 92 25.54 7.30 20.12
CA SER A 92 26.75 6.88 20.78
C SER A 92 27.51 6.39 19.58
N LYS A 93 28.58 7.10 19.24
CA LYS A 93 29.60 6.59 18.34
C LYS A 93 30.14 5.36 19.05
N LYS A 94 29.38 4.26 19.04
CA LYS A 94 29.94 2.93 19.00
C LYS A 94 30.72 2.98 17.72
N LYS A 95 32.02 3.23 17.90
CA LYS A 95 33.06 2.89 16.94
C LYS A 95 32.70 1.49 16.50
N ASP A 96 32.09 1.37 15.33
CA ASP A 96 31.84 0.07 14.73
C ASP A 96 33.21 -0.57 14.60
N LYS A 97 33.47 -1.54 15.48
CA LYS A 97 34.40 -2.61 15.16
C LYS A 97 33.93 -3.12 13.82
N LYS A 98 34.79 -3.03 12.80
CA LYS A 98 34.67 -3.71 11.51
C LYS A 98 34.27 -5.18 11.74
N GLY A 99 32.97 -5.43 11.84
CA GLY A 99 32.32 -6.71 11.63
C GLY A 99 31.63 -6.55 10.29
N GLY A 100 32.03 -7.38 9.31
CA GLY A 100 31.68 -7.18 7.91
C GLY A 100 30.18 -7.08 7.67
N ALA A 101 29.67 -5.86 7.52
CA ALA A 101 28.43 -5.65 6.79
C ALA A 101 28.74 -6.07 5.35
N ALA A 102 28.10 -7.15 4.88
CA ALA A 102 28.21 -7.53 3.49
C ALA A 102 27.88 -6.30 2.64
N ALA A 103 28.79 -5.93 1.73
CA ALA A 103 28.55 -4.82 0.82
C ALA A 103 27.21 -5.07 0.12
N SER A 104 26.31 -4.08 0.14
CA SER A 104 25.04 -4.20 -0.58
C SER A 104 25.34 -4.49 -2.06
N PRO A 105 24.66 -5.46 -2.69
CA PRO A 105 24.83 -5.74 -4.12
C PRO A 105 24.29 -4.61 -5.02
N VAL A 106 23.61 -3.61 -4.44
CA VAL A 106 23.02 -2.49 -5.18
C VAL A 106 24.09 -1.46 -5.55
N SER A 107 24.29 -1.24 -6.85
CA SER A 107 25.21 -0.24 -7.41
C SER A 107 24.49 1.08 -7.69
N LYS A 108 25.25 2.15 -7.93
CA LYS A 108 24.68 3.44 -8.40
C LYS A 108 23.94 3.31 -9.74
N GLU A 109 24.40 2.41 -10.60
CA GLU A 109 23.75 2.12 -11.88
C GLU A 109 22.36 1.50 -11.64
N HIS A 110 22.25 0.51 -10.74
CA HIS A 110 20.96 -0.06 -10.37
C HIS A 110 20.01 1.00 -9.78
N MET A 111 20.51 1.92 -8.95
CA MET A 111 19.70 3.04 -8.42
C MET A 111 19.18 3.95 -9.54
N GLY A 112 20.03 4.25 -10.54
CA GLY A 112 19.63 5.02 -11.72
C GLY A 112 18.59 4.32 -12.58
N MET A 113 18.73 2.99 -12.77
CA MET A 113 17.73 2.18 -13.47
C MET A 113 16.38 2.19 -12.75
N ALA A 114 16.37 1.96 -11.43
CA ALA A 114 15.16 2.00 -10.63
C ALA A 114 14.47 3.36 -10.69
N LEU A 115 15.24 4.45 -10.61
CA LEU A 115 14.71 5.81 -10.75
C LEU A 115 14.06 6.03 -12.14
N ASN A 116 14.68 5.50 -13.19
CA ASN A 116 14.13 5.51 -14.54
C ASN A 116 12.88 4.63 -14.72
N TRP A 117 12.48 3.84 -13.73
CA TRP A 117 11.20 3.13 -13.77
C TRP A 117 10.07 3.88 -13.08
N LEU A 118 10.38 5.01 -12.43
CA LEU A 118 9.40 5.82 -11.73
C LEU A 118 8.88 6.96 -12.63
N LYS A 119 7.62 7.33 -12.46
CA LYS A 119 7.06 8.54 -13.09
C LYS A 119 7.88 9.77 -12.70
N GLN A 120 8.15 10.65 -13.66
CA GLN A 120 9.04 11.80 -13.44
C GLN A 120 8.55 12.71 -12.30
N GLU A 121 7.24 12.91 -12.18
CA GLU A 121 6.60 13.69 -11.08
C GLU A 121 6.89 13.15 -9.67
N ASN A 122 7.34 11.89 -9.56
CA ASN A 122 7.67 11.25 -8.29
C ASN A 122 9.17 11.24 -7.98
N ALA A 123 10.04 11.64 -8.92
CA ALA A 123 11.48 11.63 -8.73
C ALA A 123 11.93 12.49 -7.54
N GLU A 124 11.21 13.58 -7.25
CA GLU A 124 11.47 14.48 -6.10
C GLU A 124 10.61 14.18 -4.87
N ARG A 125 9.55 13.37 -5.02
CA ARG A 125 8.64 13.02 -3.92
C ARG A 125 9.07 11.76 -3.18
N TYR A 126 9.85 10.92 -3.86
CA TYR A 126 10.30 9.63 -3.35
C TYR A 126 11.82 9.57 -3.27
N THR A 127 12.31 8.98 -2.20
CA THR A 127 13.71 8.58 -2.07
C THR A 127 13.84 7.09 -2.38
N LEU A 128 14.91 6.73 -3.08
CA LEU A 128 15.28 5.33 -3.30
C LEU A 128 16.35 4.92 -2.29
N SER A 129 16.16 3.78 -1.65
CA SER A 129 17.14 3.20 -0.73
C SER A 129 17.37 1.72 -1.01
N ALA A 130 18.57 1.24 -0.72
CA ALA A 130 18.90 -0.18 -0.83
C ALA A 130 18.53 -0.91 0.47
N GLU A 131 17.72 -1.96 0.36
CA GLU A 131 17.39 -2.87 1.46
C GLU A 131 17.77 -4.30 1.05
N GLY A 132 18.95 -4.75 1.51
CA GLY A 132 19.54 -6.01 1.04
C GLY A 132 19.87 -5.95 -0.45
N ALA A 133 19.23 -6.81 -1.25
CA ALA A 133 19.31 -6.78 -2.71
C ALA A 133 18.20 -5.94 -3.37
N GLY A 134 17.22 -5.48 -2.61
CA GLY A 134 16.10 -4.68 -3.09
C GLY A 134 16.41 -3.20 -3.16
N ILE A 135 15.73 -2.51 -4.07
CA ILE A 135 15.67 -1.04 -4.14
C ILE A 135 14.24 -0.62 -3.81
N VAL A 136 14.06 0.14 -2.74
CA VAL A 136 12.75 0.54 -2.23
C VAL A 136 12.52 2.03 -2.47
N ALA A 137 11.37 2.38 -3.01
CA ALA A 137 10.89 3.75 -3.13
C ALA A 137 10.00 4.11 -1.94
N PHE A 138 10.35 5.18 -1.23
CA PHE A 138 9.62 5.65 -0.06
C PHE A 138 9.36 7.16 -0.14
N LEU A 139 8.23 7.63 0.40
CA LEU A 139 7.90 9.06 0.38
C LEU A 139 8.94 9.84 1.19
N GLN A 140 9.61 10.78 0.53
CA GLN A 140 10.73 11.53 1.12
C GLN A 140 10.31 12.27 2.38
N ARG A 141 9.10 12.85 2.39
CA ARG A 141 8.58 13.65 3.51
C ARG A 141 8.39 12.88 4.83
N TYR A 142 8.39 11.54 4.81
CA TYR A 142 8.20 10.71 5.99
C TYR A 142 9.47 9.95 6.43
N THR A 143 10.62 10.32 5.88
CA THR A 143 11.86 9.55 6.07
C THR A 143 12.33 9.57 7.53
N ASP A 144 12.18 10.70 8.21
CA ASP A 144 12.59 10.85 9.61
C ASP A 144 11.68 10.05 10.55
N GLU A 145 10.37 10.07 10.29
CA GLU A 145 9.36 9.29 11.01
C GLU A 145 9.59 7.79 10.80
N LEU A 146 9.92 7.36 9.58
CA LEU A 146 10.28 5.97 9.31
C LEU A 146 11.55 5.55 10.07
N ALA A 147 12.60 6.37 10.03
CA ALA A 147 13.85 6.10 10.73
C ALA A 147 13.61 5.96 12.24
N ALA A 148 12.75 6.80 12.78
CA ALA A 148 12.35 6.76 14.17
C ALA A 148 11.49 5.52 14.52
N MET A 149 10.47 5.21 13.72
CA MET A 149 9.65 4.01 13.89
C MET A 149 10.49 2.74 13.87
N LYS A 150 11.50 2.64 12.98
CA LYS A 150 12.42 1.49 12.90
C LYS A 150 13.24 1.28 14.19
N GLN A 151 13.36 2.26 15.08
CA GLN A 151 14.06 2.09 16.37
C GLN A 151 13.22 1.32 17.41
N TYR A 152 11.89 1.39 17.31
CA TYR A 152 10.97 0.87 18.32
C TYR A 152 10.04 -0.22 17.79
N LEU A 153 9.83 -0.27 16.47
CA LEU A 153 8.89 -1.15 15.80
C LEU A 153 9.60 -2.05 14.80
N LYS A 154 9.12 -3.29 14.71
CA LYS A 154 9.43 -4.17 13.58
C LYS A 154 8.60 -3.72 12.38
N VAL A 155 9.21 -2.91 11.52
CA VAL A 155 8.59 -2.48 10.25
C VAL A 155 8.53 -3.67 9.29
N ILE A 156 7.32 -4.11 8.94
CA ILE A 156 7.10 -5.23 8.01
C ILE A 156 7.34 -4.79 6.56
N GLN A 157 6.88 -3.59 6.19
CA GLN A 157 7.06 -3.00 4.87
C GLN A 157 7.07 -1.47 4.99
N ALA A 158 7.98 -0.81 4.25
CA ALA A 158 8.01 0.63 4.13
C ALA A 158 8.24 1.04 2.68
N GLY A 159 7.19 1.49 2.00
CA GLY A 159 7.27 1.90 0.60
C GLY A 159 7.07 0.75 -0.37
N VAL A 160 7.54 0.94 -1.60
CA VAL A 160 7.34 0.03 -2.74
C VAL A 160 8.68 -0.52 -3.19
N LEU A 161 8.83 -1.84 -3.18
CA LEU A 161 10.00 -2.51 -3.74
C LEU A 161 9.99 -2.34 -5.26
N THR A 162 10.94 -1.59 -5.81
CA THR A 162 10.99 -1.25 -7.25
C THR A 162 11.67 -2.35 -8.06
N GLY A 163 12.78 -2.88 -7.56
CA GLY A 163 13.53 -3.95 -8.20
C GLY A 163 14.44 -4.68 -7.22
N GLU A 164 14.89 -5.86 -7.63
CA GLU A 164 15.86 -6.67 -6.90
C GLU A 164 17.09 -6.97 -7.76
N VAL A 165 18.26 -6.76 -7.19
CA VAL A 165 19.53 -7.01 -7.86
C VAL A 165 19.87 -8.49 -7.82
N LYS A 166 20.11 -9.07 -9.00
CA LYS A 166 20.60 -10.43 -9.15
C LYS A 166 21.76 -10.47 -10.15
N GLY A 167 22.98 -10.56 -9.62
CA GLY A 167 24.19 -10.46 -10.43
C GLY A 167 24.35 -9.04 -10.98
N LYS A 168 24.29 -8.88 -12.29
CA LYS A 168 24.35 -7.57 -12.98
C LYS A 168 22.99 -7.00 -13.34
N ASP A 169 21.93 -7.79 -13.19
CA ASP A 169 20.59 -7.39 -13.58
C ASP A 169 19.86 -6.77 -12.38
N LEU A 170 19.12 -5.69 -12.64
CA LEU A 170 18.04 -5.25 -11.78
C LEU A 170 16.74 -5.83 -12.31
N ILE A 171 16.11 -6.71 -11.52
CA ILE A 171 14.85 -7.36 -11.87
C ILE A 171 13.71 -6.47 -11.34
N PRO A 172 12.82 -5.92 -12.20
CA PRO A 172 11.67 -5.15 -11.72
C PRO A 172 10.72 -6.08 -10.97
N THR A 173 10.15 -5.61 -9.86
CA THR A 173 9.28 -6.45 -9.05
C THR A 173 7.81 -6.29 -9.42
N HIS A 174 7.00 -7.26 -9.02
CA HIS A 174 5.56 -7.17 -9.18
C HIS A 174 4.94 -6.01 -8.37
N ALA A 175 5.53 -5.60 -7.24
CA ALA A 175 5.05 -4.44 -6.46
C ALA A 175 5.15 -3.13 -7.26
N LEU A 176 6.20 -2.97 -8.08
CA LEU A 176 6.30 -1.84 -9.01
C LEU A 176 5.19 -1.89 -10.06
N ALA A 177 4.93 -3.05 -10.66
CA ALA A 177 3.87 -3.19 -11.67
C ALA A 177 2.48 -2.82 -11.13
N MET A 178 2.20 -3.15 -9.87
CA MET A 178 0.92 -2.82 -9.21
C MET A 178 0.84 -1.36 -8.72
N SER A 179 1.93 -0.60 -8.78
CA SER A 179 1.95 0.76 -8.29
C SER A 179 1.60 1.75 -9.41
N ALA A 180 0.31 2.05 -9.58
CA ALA A 180 -0.17 3.05 -10.54
C ALA A 180 0.43 4.45 -10.31
N THR A 181 0.74 4.78 -9.05
CA THR A 181 1.41 6.03 -8.69
C THR A 181 2.84 6.05 -9.17
N LEU A 182 3.61 4.97 -8.98
CA LEU A 182 5.05 4.97 -9.22
C LEU A 182 5.44 4.52 -10.63
N LEU A 183 4.81 3.47 -11.17
CA LEU A 183 5.22 2.85 -12.43
C LEU A 183 5.18 3.84 -13.60
N ARG A 184 6.32 4.01 -14.25
CA ARG A 184 6.45 4.63 -15.57
C ARG A 184 6.33 3.53 -16.62
N GLN A 185 5.15 3.36 -17.20
CA GLN A 185 4.88 2.25 -18.14
C GLN A 185 5.75 2.33 -19.40
N ASP A 186 5.98 3.52 -19.95
CA ASP A 186 6.83 3.78 -21.12
C ASP A 186 8.33 3.56 -20.85
N ALA A 187 8.72 3.26 -19.61
CA ALA A 187 10.06 2.78 -19.30
C ALA A 187 10.29 1.32 -19.69
N PHE A 188 9.21 0.60 -20.04
CA PHE A 188 9.23 -0.81 -20.40
C PHE A 188 8.49 -1.02 -21.72
N ASP A 189 8.98 -1.98 -22.50
CA ASP A 189 8.17 -2.54 -23.56
C ASP A 189 6.93 -3.20 -22.96
N THR A 190 5.78 -3.01 -23.60
CA THR A 190 4.49 -3.45 -23.08
C THR A 190 3.82 -4.37 -24.09
N GLU A 191 3.27 -5.49 -23.60
CA GLU A 191 2.51 -6.44 -24.41
C GLU A 191 1.11 -6.61 -23.81
N GLU A 192 0.09 -6.34 -24.63
CA GLU A 192 -1.31 -6.59 -24.29
C GLU A 192 -1.61 -8.07 -24.53
N VAL A 193 -2.10 -8.76 -23.49
CA VAL A 193 -2.37 -10.20 -23.54
C VAL A 193 -3.87 -10.48 -23.57
N SER A 194 -4.24 -11.62 -24.16
CA SER A 194 -5.61 -12.16 -24.03
C SER A 194 -5.94 -12.53 -22.59
N TYR A 195 -7.23 -12.75 -22.30
CA TYR A 195 -7.66 -13.20 -20.98
C TYR A 195 -7.03 -14.55 -20.62
N GLU A 196 -6.96 -15.47 -21.57
CA GLU A 196 -6.38 -16.80 -21.39
C GLU A 196 -4.89 -16.68 -21.02
N GLN A 197 -4.14 -15.82 -21.72
CA GLN A 197 -2.75 -15.54 -21.41
C GLN A 197 -2.58 -14.79 -20.08
N ALA A 198 -3.49 -13.89 -19.72
CA ALA A 198 -3.49 -13.22 -18.42
C ALA A 198 -3.67 -14.23 -17.27
N ILE A 199 -4.62 -15.16 -17.40
CA ILE A 199 -4.82 -16.22 -16.41
C ILE A 199 -3.61 -17.16 -16.36
N ALA A 200 -3.05 -17.55 -17.51
CA ALA A 200 -1.80 -18.33 -17.56
C ALA A 200 -0.65 -17.60 -16.84
N TYR A 201 -0.54 -16.28 -17.02
CA TYR A 201 0.45 -15.46 -16.34
C TYR A 201 0.27 -15.51 -14.83
N LEU A 202 -0.96 -15.29 -14.34
CA LEU A 202 -1.31 -15.34 -12.92
C LEU A 202 -1.22 -16.75 -12.32
N ARG A 203 -1.27 -17.81 -13.13
CA ARG A 203 -0.96 -19.19 -12.72
C ARG A 203 0.53 -19.48 -12.65
N LYS A 204 1.37 -18.54 -13.07
CA LYS A 204 2.81 -18.69 -13.23
C LYS A 204 3.20 -19.74 -14.28
N GLU A 205 2.36 -19.88 -15.31
CA GLU A 205 2.62 -20.73 -16.47
C GLU A 205 3.57 -20.02 -17.46
N ALA A 206 4.04 -20.78 -18.45
CA ALA A 206 4.86 -20.24 -19.52
C ALA A 206 4.03 -19.29 -20.40
N ILE A 207 4.59 -18.13 -20.73
CA ILE A 207 3.95 -17.16 -21.61
C ILE A 207 4.69 -17.13 -22.93
N THR A 208 3.94 -17.28 -24.01
CA THR A 208 4.42 -17.09 -25.38
C THR A 208 4.10 -15.66 -25.80
N LEU A 209 5.14 -14.92 -26.16
CA LEU A 209 5.03 -13.57 -26.72
C LEU A 209 5.17 -13.64 -28.25
N PRO A 210 4.67 -12.63 -28.98
CA PRO A 210 4.90 -12.52 -30.42
C PRO A 210 6.39 -12.56 -30.77
N GLU A 211 6.75 -13.04 -31.96
CA GLU A 211 8.15 -13.04 -32.43
C GLU A 211 8.73 -11.62 -32.55
N THR A 212 7.87 -10.63 -32.72
CA THR A 212 8.22 -9.21 -32.76
C THR A 212 8.50 -8.61 -31.38
N ALA A 213 8.18 -9.32 -30.30
CA ALA A 213 8.35 -8.80 -28.94
C ALA A 213 9.85 -8.63 -28.61
N PRO A 214 10.25 -7.48 -28.07
CA PRO A 214 11.65 -7.18 -27.78
C PRO A 214 12.22 -8.08 -26.68
N ARG A 215 13.55 -8.24 -26.66
CA ARG A 215 14.23 -8.93 -25.56
C ARG A 215 14.38 -7.99 -24.38
N GLY A 216 14.17 -8.50 -23.17
CA GLY A 216 14.29 -7.70 -21.94
C GLY A 216 13.14 -7.95 -20.97
N TYR A 217 12.95 -7.00 -20.06
CA TYR A 217 11.79 -6.99 -19.18
C TYR A 217 10.61 -6.35 -19.91
N ILE A 218 9.54 -7.14 -20.07
CA ILE A 218 8.30 -6.70 -20.70
C ILE A 218 7.23 -6.61 -19.63
N LEU A 219 6.48 -5.51 -19.63
CA LEU A 219 5.28 -5.34 -18.83
C LEU A 219 4.09 -5.99 -19.56
N LEU A 220 3.46 -6.98 -18.96
CA LEU A 220 2.21 -7.52 -19.48
C LEU A 220 1.04 -6.68 -19.00
N THR A 221 0.11 -6.43 -19.91
CA THR A 221 -1.14 -5.70 -19.65
C THR A 221 -2.34 -6.52 -20.10
N TYR A 222 -3.45 -6.40 -19.37
CA TYR A 222 -4.76 -6.88 -19.83
C TYR A 222 -5.74 -5.74 -19.69
N ARG A 223 -6.40 -5.38 -20.79
CA ARG A 223 -7.22 -4.19 -20.96
C ARG A 223 -6.48 -2.91 -20.57
N ASN A 224 -5.20 -2.81 -20.95
CA ASN A 224 -4.29 -1.72 -20.58
C ASN A 224 -4.02 -1.59 -19.07
N ILE A 225 -4.39 -2.60 -18.26
CA ILE A 225 -4.08 -2.64 -16.83
C ILE A 225 -2.83 -3.50 -16.64
N PRO A 226 -1.76 -2.97 -16.01
CA PRO A 226 -0.57 -3.75 -15.66
C PRO A 226 -0.91 -5.02 -14.88
N LEU A 227 -0.42 -6.16 -15.36
CA LEU A 227 -0.46 -7.45 -14.65
C LEU A 227 0.85 -7.73 -13.92
N GLY A 228 1.97 -7.37 -14.54
CA GLY A 228 3.30 -7.64 -14.01
C GLY A 228 4.31 -7.95 -15.10
N PHE A 229 5.52 -8.33 -14.70
CA PHE A 229 6.64 -8.46 -15.62
C PHE A 229 6.88 -9.90 -16.08
N VAL A 230 7.44 -10.01 -17.28
CA VAL A 230 8.14 -11.19 -17.79
C VAL A 230 9.54 -10.80 -18.26
N LYS A 231 10.49 -11.74 -18.26
CA LYS A 231 11.79 -11.56 -18.91
C LYS A 231 11.82 -12.33 -20.23
N ASN A 232 11.66 -11.63 -21.35
CA ASN A 232 11.79 -12.21 -22.68
C ASN A 232 13.26 -12.40 -23.05
N ILE A 233 13.66 -13.63 -23.36
CA ILE A 233 15.01 -13.97 -23.82
C ILE A 233 15.05 -14.34 -25.31
N GLY A 234 13.94 -14.15 -26.04
CA GLY A 234 13.80 -14.37 -27.47
C GLY A 234 13.05 -15.66 -27.81
N ASN A 235 13.46 -16.79 -27.24
CA ASN A 235 12.78 -18.08 -27.47
C ASN A 235 11.71 -18.41 -26.43
N ARG A 236 11.70 -17.72 -25.30
CA ARG A 236 10.72 -17.86 -24.21
C ARG A 236 10.64 -16.59 -23.39
N ALA A 237 9.51 -16.38 -22.72
CA ALA A 237 9.38 -15.38 -21.67
C ALA A 237 9.33 -16.06 -20.29
N ASN A 238 10.26 -15.67 -19.41
CA ASN A 238 10.25 -16.14 -18.03
C ASN A 238 9.23 -15.34 -17.23
N ASN A 239 8.24 -16.03 -16.67
CA ASN A 239 7.20 -15.43 -15.87
C ASN A 239 7.75 -14.98 -14.49
N LEU A 240 7.69 -13.68 -14.20
CA LEU A 240 8.19 -13.09 -12.95
C LEU A 240 7.07 -12.86 -11.90
N TYR A 241 5.87 -13.39 -12.13
CA TYR A 241 4.78 -13.32 -11.14
C TYR A 241 5.20 -14.00 -9.82
N PRO A 242 4.78 -13.51 -8.64
CA PRO A 242 5.10 -14.14 -7.35
C PRO A 242 4.56 -15.58 -7.27
N GLN A 243 5.37 -16.52 -6.77
CA GLN A 243 5.00 -17.96 -6.76
C GLN A 243 3.86 -18.24 -5.79
N GLU A 244 3.91 -17.57 -4.66
CA GLU A 244 3.01 -17.64 -3.52
C GLU A 244 1.61 -17.10 -3.83
N TRP A 245 1.47 -16.26 -4.87
CA TRP A 245 0.19 -15.65 -5.28
C TRP A 245 -0.47 -16.36 -6.45
N ARG A 246 0.19 -17.39 -7.01
CA ARG A 246 -0.32 -18.04 -8.22
C ARG A 246 -1.73 -18.59 -8.05
N ILE A 247 -2.56 -18.36 -9.06
CA ILE A 247 -3.86 -19.02 -9.16
C ILE A 247 -3.64 -20.52 -9.25
N ARG A 248 -4.36 -21.30 -8.42
CA ARG A 248 -4.28 -22.78 -8.43
C ARG A 248 -5.42 -23.44 -9.21
N SER A 249 -6.51 -22.73 -9.44
CA SER A 249 -7.64 -23.24 -10.21
C SER A 249 -7.30 -23.29 -11.69
N GLY A 250 -7.64 -24.39 -12.36
CA GLY A 250 -7.57 -24.55 -13.82
C GLY A 250 -8.78 -24.01 -14.58
N TYR A 251 -9.82 -23.54 -13.88
CA TYR A 251 -11.05 -23.06 -14.51
C TYR A 251 -10.80 -21.84 -15.41
N LEU A 252 -11.33 -21.89 -16.63
CA LEU A 252 -11.43 -20.77 -17.55
C LEU A 252 -12.92 -20.63 -17.91
N PRO A 253 -13.56 -19.49 -17.63
CA PRO A 253 -14.96 -19.27 -18.01
C PRO A 253 -15.11 -19.18 -19.53
N GLU A 254 -16.23 -19.71 -20.04
CA GLU A 254 -16.64 -19.52 -21.45
C GLU A 254 -17.05 -18.07 -21.73
N GLU A 255 -17.65 -17.39 -20.74
CA GLU A 255 -18.03 -15.98 -20.81
C GLU A 255 -17.34 -15.18 -19.69
N ILE A 256 -16.56 -14.17 -20.09
CA ILE A 256 -15.94 -13.24 -19.15
C ILE A 256 -17.00 -12.23 -18.69
N ARG A 257 -17.52 -12.42 -17.48
CA ARG A 257 -18.39 -11.42 -16.84
C ARG A 257 -17.57 -10.19 -16.46
N THR A 258 -17.91 -9.05 -17.06
CA THR A 258 -17.34 -7.75 -16.68
C THR A 258 -18.33 -7.07 -15.73
N LEU A 259 -17.84 -6.63 -14.58
CA LEU A 259 -18.58 -5.78 -13.65
C LEU A 259 -18.64 -4.34 -14.16
#